data_AF-A0A7K4TD61-F1
#
_entry.id   AF-A0A7K4TD61-F1
#
_cell.length_a   1.000
_cell.length_b   1.000
_cell.length_c   1.000
_cell.angle_alpha   90.00
_cell.angle_beta   90.00
_cell.angle_gamma   90.00
#
_symmetry.space_group_name_H-M   'P 1'
#
loop_
_entity.id
_entity.type
_entity.pdbx_description
1 polymer ?
#
loop_
_entity_poly.entity_id
_entity_poly.type
_entity_poly.pdbx_seq_one_letter_code
_entity_poly.pdbx_strand_id
1 'polypeptide(L)'
;MKMLCWRMALWLAGWTVCGKPSSCAGLDYDYTYDFTEEDKAEAIDYKDPCKAAVFWGDIALDDEDLKIFQIDRTIDLTQHSNERLGHNTGGFGEHGMSKKRGALYQLIDRIRRFGSGFEQNNTSKGRTTVKFSGKNEKNRFPRAATSRTERIWPGGVIPYVIGGNFTGTQRAMFKQAMRHWEKYTCVTFIERSDEESYIVFTYRPCGCCSYVGRRGNGPQAISIGKNCDKFGIVVHELGHVIGFWHEHTRPDRDDHVTIIRENIQPGQEYNFLKMEPGEVNSLGEPYDFDSIMHYARNTFSRGMFLDTILPSRDDNGIRPSIGQRTRLSKGDIAQARKLYRCPACGETLQESTGNFSSPGFPNGYPSYTHCIWRISVTPGEKIVLNFTTMDLYKSSLCWYDYIEVRDGYWRKSPLLGRFCGDKLPEVLASSDSRMWIEFRSSSNWVGKGFAAIYEAICGGEIHKNEGQIQSPNYPDDYRPMKECVWKITVSENYNVGLTFQAFEV
;
A
#
# COMPACT_ATOMS: atom_id res chain seq x y z
N MET A 1 -42.55 44.28 -13.43
CA MET A 1 -43.86 44.01 -12.79
C MET A 1 -43.63 43.76 -11.30
N LYS A 2 -44.21 44.64 -10.47
CA LYS A 2 -44.39 44.61 -9.00
C LYS A 2 -45.47 43.56 -8.65
N MET A 3 -45.77 43.03 -7.44
CA MET A 3 -45.50 43.33 -6.03
C MET A 3 -46.14 42.22 -5.14
N LEU A 4 -45.68 42.08 -3.88
CA LEU A 4 -46.38 41.82 -2.58
C LEU A 4 -47.50 40.75 -2.45
N CYS A 5 -47.47 39.80 -1.50
CA CYS A 5 -47.59 39.84 0.00
C CYS A 5 -49.04 39.65 0.52
N TRP A 6 -49.26 38.65 1.40
CA TRP A 6 -50.15 38.78 2.58
C TRP A 6 -49.76 37.78 3.70
N ARG A 7 -49.73 38.27 4.95
CA ARG A 7 -49.53 37.61 6.25
C ARG A 7 -50.74 37.93 7.16
N MET A 8 -51.24 37.03 8.01
CA MET A 8 -51.89 37.28 9.34
C MET A 8 -52.39 35.93 9.92
N ALA A 9 -52.00 35.42 11.11
CA ALA A 9 -52.21 35.87 12.51
C ALA A 9 -53.69 35.75 12.96
N LEU A 10 -54.15 35.31 14.15
CA LEU A 10 -53.62 34.83 15.45
C LEU A 10 -54.87 34.53 16.38
N TRP A 11 -54.73 33.65 17.39
CA TRP A 11 -55.41 33.65 18.75
C TRP A 11 -56.88 33.11 18.84
N LEU A 12 -57.39 32.37 19.86
CA LEU A 12 -57.24 32.41 21.35
C LEU A 12 -57.88 31.19 22.09
N ALA A 13 -57.37 30.91 23.32
CA ALA A 13 -58.02 30.40 24.57
C ALA A 13 -58.72 29.01 24.60
N GLY A 14 -58.78 28.23 25.70
CA GLY A 14 -58.43 28.44 27.11
C GLY A 14 -58.52 27.14 27.95
N TRP A 15 -58.12 27.25 29.24
CA TRP A 15 -57.94 26.18 30.24
C TRP A 15 -59.21 25.54 30.82
N THR A 16 -59.11 24.34 31.41
CA THR A 16 -59.52 24.03 32.80
C THR A 16 -59.17 22.59 33.26
N VAL A 17 -59.09 22.43 34.58
CA VAL A 17 -58.34 21.43 35.38
C VAL A 17 -59.30 20.58 36.25
N CYS A 18 -58.79 19.44 36.76
CA CYS A 18 -59.27 18.59 37.87
C CYS A 18 -60.45 17.63 37.58
N GLY A 19 -60.52 16.38 38.06
CA GLY A 19 -59.67 15.58 38.93
C GLY A 19 -60.51 14.58 39.77
N LYS A 20 -60.27 13.26 39.58
CA LYS A 20 -60.54 12.08 40.46
C LYS A 20 -62.01 11.64 40.69
N PRO A 21 -62.33 10.32 40.82
CA PRO A 21 -61.86 9.43 41.90
C PRO A 21 -61.55 7.95 41.58
N SER A 22 -60.98 7.28 42.59
CA SER A 22 -60.56 5.87 42.70
C SER A 22 -61.70 4.83 42.70
N SER A 23 -61.44 3.59 42.26
CA SER A 23 -61.33 2.39 43.12
C SER A 23 -61.44 1.05 42.35
N CYS A 24 -60.48 0.15 42.65
CA CYS A 24 -60.49 -1.32 42.67
C CYS A 24 -60.96 -2.21 41.49
N ALA A 25 -59.98 -2.99 41.01
CA ALA A 25 -59.96 -4.46 40.84
C ALA A 25 -60.84 -5.13 39.78
N GLY A 26 -60.15 -5.67 38.76
CA GLY A 26 -60.63 -6.72 37.86
C GLY A 26 -59.47 -7.16 36.97
N LEU A 27 -58.98 -8.38 37.19
CA LEU A 27 -58.00 -9.06 36.34
C LEU A 27 -58.65 -9.36 34.99
N ASP A 28 -58.04 -8.93 33.89
CA ASP A 28 -58.12 -9.64 32.62
C ASP A 28 -56.87 -9.34 31.77
N TYR A 29 -56.32 -10.42 31.22
CA TYR A 29 -55.15 -10.46 30.35
C TYR A 29 -55.49 -9.74 29.03
N ASP A 30 -54.77 -8.67 28.70
CA ASP A 30 -54.83 -8.04 27.38
C ASP A 30 -53.51 -8.18 26.63
N TYR A 31 -53.62 -8.65 25.39
CA TYR A 31 -52.54 -8.80 24.43
C TYR A 31 -52.63 -7.60 23.48
N THR A 32 -52.11 -6.46 23.91
CA THR A 32 -52.12 -5.22 23.11
C THR A 32 -50.84 -5.10 22.30
N TYR A 33 -50.98 -5.10 20.98
CA TYR A 33 -49.96 -4.74 20.01
C TYR A 33 -49.80 -3.21 20.05
N ASP A 34 -48.61 -2.68 20.34
CA ASP A 34 -48.33 -1.26 20.15
C ASP A 34 -46.97 -1.02 19.47
N PHE A 35 -47.04 -0.23 18.41
CA PHE A 35 -45.96 0.17 17.52
C PHE A 35 -45.15 1.28 18.18
N THR A 36 -43.91 1.00 18.60
CA THR A 36 -42.85 2.02 18.71
C THR A 36 -41.49 1.34 18.51
N GLU A 37 -41.11 1.08 17.26
CA GLU A 37 -39.70 0.98 16.91
C GLU A 37 -39.11 2.39 16.88
N GLU A 38 -38.66 2.86 18.04
CA GLU A 38 -37.55 3.82 18.07
C GLU A 38 -36.28 3.01 17.89
N ASP A 39 -35.70 3.12 16.69
CA ASP A 39 -34.34 2.72 16.35
C ASP A 39 -33.36 3.33 17.36
N LYS A 40 -33.11 2.59 18.45
CA LYS A 40 -31.91 2.79 19.25
C LYS A 40 -30.75 2.33 18.39
N ALA A 41 -30.16 3.27 17.66
CA ALA A 41 -28.80 3.15 17.16
C ALA A 41 -27.94 2.71 18.34
N GLU A 42 -27.56 1.44 18.36
CA GLU A 42 -26.61 0.91 19.32
C GLU A 42 -25.36 1.76 19.19
N ALA A 43 -25.05 2.52 20.25
CA ALA A 43 -23.79 3.21 20.37
C ALA A 43 -22.71 2.12 20.36
N ILE A 44 -22.06 1.95 19.20
CA ILE A 44 -20.97 1.01 19.00
C ILE A 44 -19.86 1.44 19.96
N ASP A 45 -19.77 0.73 21.09
CA ASP A 45 -18.74 0.92 22.10
C ASP A 45 -17.37 0.72 21.46
N TYR A 46 -16.65 1.83 21.34
CA TYR A 46 -15.30 1.89 20.85
C TYR A 46 -14.40 1.08 21.78
N LYS A 47 -14.19 -0.20 21.47
CA LYS A 47 -13.05 -0.94 22.02
C LYS A 47 -11.78 -0.30 21.47
N ASP A 48 -11.24 0.59 22.28
CA ASP A 48 -9.94 1.21 22.09
C ASP A 48 -8.92 0.13 21.72
N PRO A 49 -8.26 0.21 20.56
CA PRO A 49 -7.19 -0.73 20.21
C PRO A 49 -6.03 -0.63 21.20
N CYS A 50 -5.96 0.43 22.02
CA CYS A 50 -5.10 0.53 23.20
C CYS A 50 -5.58 -0.17 24.47
N LYS A 51 -6.83 -0.65 24.49
CA LYS A 51 -7.40 -1.51 25.54
C LYS A 51 -7.62 -2.96 25.07
N ALA A 52 -7.76 -3.18 23.76
CA ALA A 52 -7.93 -4.52 23.17
C ALA A 52 -6.59 -5.24 22.93
N ALA A 53 -5.50 -4.49 22.85
CA ALA A 53 -4.14 -4.98 23.11
C ALA A 53 -3.68 -4.29 24.40
N VAL A 54 -3.37 -5.05 25.45
CA VAL A 54 -2.73 -4.50 26.64
C VAL A 54 -1.28 -4.20 26.27
N PHE A 55 -1.16 -3.00 25.69
CA PHE A 55 0.05 -2.32 25.30
C PHE A 55 1.16 -2.44 26.35
N TRP A 56 2.34 -2.84 25.88
CA TRP A 56 3.61 -2.08 25.95
C TRP A 56 4.68 -2.85 25.16
N GLY A 57 4.98 -2.40 23.94
CA GLY A 57 6.25 -2.75 23.24
C GLY A 57 6.18 -3.69 22.04
N ASP A 58 5.35 -3.41 21.04
CA ASP A 58 5.32 -4.17 19.77
C ASP A 58 6.57 -3.97 18.87
N ILE A 59 7.59 -3.25 19.34
CA ILE A 59 8.76 -2.88 18.53
C ILE A 59 10.02 -3.01 19.39
N ALA A 60 10.57 -4.21 19.47
CA ALA A 60 11.98 -4.38 19.81
C ALA A 60 12.79 -4.05 18.55
N LEU A 61 13.32 -2.83 18.49
CA LEU A 61 14.35 -2.45 17.52
C LEU A 61 15.67 -3.08 17.98
N ASP A 62 16.43 -3.66 17.07
CA ASP A 62 17.75 -4.22 17.39
C ASP A 62 18.88 -3.16 17.30
N ASP A 63 20.08 -3.52 17.74
CA ASP A 63 21.24 -2.61 17.72
C ASP A 63 21.77 -2.32 16.30
N GLU A 64 21.35 -3.08 15.28
CA GLU A 64 21.70 -2.83 13.87
C GLU A 64 20.74 -1.81 13.26
N ASP A 65 19.46 -1.84 13.62
CA ASP A 65 18.51 -0.76 13.37
C ASP A 65 19.04 0.56 13.93
N LEU A 66 19.71 0.55 15.10
CA LEU A 66 20.31 1.73 15.72
C LEU A 66 21.60 2.23 15.01
N LYS A 67 22.28 1.40 14.22
CA LYS A 67 23.55 1.75 13.55
C LYS A 67 23.38 2.34 12.15
N ILE A 68 22.22 2.17 11.52
CA ILE A 68 21.87 2.84 10.25
C ILE A 68 21.60 4.36 10.44
N PHE A 69 21.74 4.89 11.66
CA PHE A 69 21.46 6.29 12.01
C PHE A 69 22.64 7.27 11.88
N GLN A 70 23.78 6.87 11.30
CA GLN A 70 24.83 7.80 10.90
C GLN A 70 25.42 7.37 9.54
N ILE A 71 25.59 8.34 8.63
CA ILE A 71 25.96 8.23 7.20
C ILE A 71 24.68 8.15 6.33
N ASP A 72 24.14 9.26 5.81
CA ASP A 72 24.76 10.03 4.71
C ASP A 72 24.52 11.56 4.84
N ARG A 73 25.02 12.18 5.91
CA ARG A 73 25.14 13.65 6.02
C ARG A 73 26.56 14.03 6.45
N THR A 74 27.50 13.85 5.54
CA THR A 74 28.80 14.54 5.58
C THR A 74 29.33 14.66 4.16
N ILE A 75 28.84 15.67 3.43
CA ILE A 75 29.69 16.32 2.41
C ILE A 75 30.55 17.30 3.20
N ASP A 76 31.83 16.97 3.28
CA ASP A 76 32.87 17.81 3.87
C ASP A 76 32.98 19.12 3.05
N LEU A 77 32.46 20.21 3.61
CA LEU A 77 32.50 21.57 3.03
C LEU A 77 33.73 22.36 3.51
N THR A 78 34.81 21.70 3.93
CA THR A 78 36.03 22.39 4.36
C THR A 78 37.23 22.18 3.44
N GLN A 79 37.11 22.56 2.16
CA GLN A 79 38.29 22.93 1.37
C GLN A 79 37.97 23.72 0.10
N HIS A 80 37.40 24.92 0.22
CA HIS A 80 37.61 25.95 -0.79
C HIS A 80 37.58 27.34 -0.15
N SER A 81 38.74 27.78 0.34
CA SER A 81 39.06 29.19 0.35
C SER A 81 40.54 29.42 0.04
N ASN A 82 40.73 30.40 -0.82
CA ASN A 82 41.91 31.21 -1.10
C ASN A 82 42.80 30.92 -2.34
N GLU A 83 42.89 32.03 -3.06
CA GLU A 83 43.55 32.36 -4.31
C GLU A 83 45.09 32.35 -4.25
N ARG A 84 45.67 32.24 -5.46
CA ARG A 84 46.90 32.90 -5.98
C ARG A 84 48.24 32.61 -5.27
N LEU A 85 49.20 32.02 -6.00
CA LEU A 85 50.24 32.71 -6.79
C LEU A 85 51.41 31.72 -7.10
N GLY A 86 51.99 31.77 -8.31
CA GLY A 86 53.44 31.55 -8.49
C GLY A 86 53.96 30.21 -9.05
N HIS A 87 54.15 30.20 -10.38
CA HIS A 87 55.38 29.84 -11.11
C HIS A 87 56.19 28.53 -10.88
N ASN A 88 56.41 27.86 -12.02
CA ASN A 88 57.68 27.33 -12.59
C ASN A 88 58.03 25.82 -12.52
N THR A 89 58.32 25.31 -13.74
CA THR A 89 59.24 24.21 -14.15
C THR A 89 58.83 22.79 -13.73
N GLY A 90 58.77 21.74 -14.57
CA GLY A 90 59.49 21.39 -15.79
C GLY A 90 60.31 20.11 -15.52
N GLY A 91 60.06 19.01 -16.23
CA GLY A 91 61.06 17.93 -16.41
C GLY A 91 60.71 16.51 -15.93
N PHE A 92 60.52 15.64 -16.92
CA PHE A 92 60.89 14.21 -17.07
C PHE A 92 61.61 13.46 -15.93
N GLY A 93 61.25 12.17 -15.78
CA GLY A 93 62.10 11.14 -15.17
C GLY A 93 61.42 9.79 -14.97
N GLU A 94 61.60 8.88 -15.92
CA GLU A 94 61.28 7.45 -15.82
C GLU A 94 62.05 6.75 -14.68
N HIS A 95 61.44 5.72 -14.07
CA HIS A 95 62.02 4.37 -14.01
C HIS A 95 60.96 3.39 -13.48
N GLY A 96 60.62 2.39 -14.30
CA GLY A 96 59.76 1.27 -13.92
C GLY A 96 60.55 0.07 -13.37
N MET A 97 59.80 -0.94 -12.93
CA MET A 97 59.95 -2.40 -13.18
C MET A 97 58.84 -3.12 -12.35
N SER A 98 57.79 -3.69 -12.99
CA SER A 98 57.67 -5.10 -13.46
C SER A 98 57.42 -6.10 -12.30
N LYS A 99 56.52 -7.11 -12.31
CA LYS A 99 55.60 -7.76 -13.26
C LYS A 99 54.74 -8.74 -12.43
N LYS A 100 53.48 -8.99 -12.82
CA LYS A 100 52.89 -10.34 -12.98
C LYS A 100 51.48 -10.27 -13.61
N ARG A 101 51.40 -10.50 -14.92
CA ARG A 101 50.29 -11.19 -15.61
C ARG A 101 50.54 -12.69 -15.43
N GLY A 102 49.61 -13.64 -15.43
CA GLY A 102 48.26 -13.78 -15.98
C GLY A 102 48.15 -15.22 -16.52
N ALA A 103 46.95 -15.81 -16.56
CA ALA A 103 46.49 -16.84 -17.53
C ALA A 103 45.37 -17.69 -16.93
N LEU A 104 44.14 -17.55 -17.45
CA LEU A 104 43.29 -18.69 -17.79
C LEU A 104 42.13 -18.27 -18.69
N TYR A 105 42.34 -18.34 -20.00
CA TYR A 105 41.27 -18.57 -20.99
C TYR A 105 41.88 -19.30 -22.19
N GLN A 106 41.06 -20.20 -22.77
CA GLN A 106 41.21 -21.01 -24.01
C GLN A 106 41.61 -22.48 -23.81
N LEU A 107 40.65 -23.41 -24.00
CA LEU A 107 40.35 -24.00 -25.32
C LEU A 107 39.07 -24.89 -25.27
N ILE A 108 38.32 -24.93 -26.38
CA ILE A 108 37.06 -25.68 -26.63
C ILE A 108 37.34 -26.91 -27.52
N ASP A 109 36.47 -27.93 -27.40
CA ASP A 109 36.04 -28.96 -28.38
C ASP A 109 36.75 -30.31 -28.60
N ARG A 110 35.90 -31.30 -28.97
CA ARG A 110 36.06 -32.76 -29.29
C ARG A 110 36.08 -33.69 -28.07
N ILE A 111 35.12 -34.60 -27.84
CA ILE A 111 34.56 -35.60 -28.78
C ILE A 111 33.10 -35.92 -28.44
N ARG A 112 32.24 -35.84 -29.46
CA ARG A 112 30.97 -36.56 -29.60
C ARG A 112 31.23 -37.68 -30.59
N ARG A 113 31.19 -38.97 -30.20
CA ARG A 113 30.81 -40.14 -31.02
C ARG A 113 31.00 -41.49 -30.29
N PHE A 114 30.09 -42.42 -30.61
CA PHE A 114 29.81 -43.77 -30.08
C PHE A 114 28.86 -43.79 -28.86
N GLY A 115 27.63 -44.31 -28.92
CA GLY A 115 26.87 -44.96 -30.00
C GLY A 115 25.55 -45.53 -29.44
N SER A 116 24.47 -45.41 -30.23
CA SER A 116 23.15 -46.08 -30.26
C SER A 116 22.98 -47.38 -29.45
N GLY A 117 21.82 -47.78 -28.91
CA GLY A 117 20.42 -47.53 -29.24
C GLY A 117 19.66 -48.87 -29.25
N PHE A 118 18.39 -48.93 -28.84
CA PHE A 118 17.43 -49.95 -29.31
C PHE A 118 15.97 -49.57 -28.98
N GLU A 119 15.06 -49.89 -29.89
CA GLU A 119 13.68 -49.44 -30.03
C GLU A 119 12.60 -50.33 -29.37
N GLN A 120 11.43 -49.70 -29.17
CA GLN A 120 10.03 -50.15 -29.07
C GLN A 120 9.63 -51.64 -28.99
N ASN A 121 8.65 -51.96 -28.11
CA ASN A 121 7.35 -52.52 -28.54
C ASN A 121 6.27 -52.58 -27.43
N ASN A 122 5.02 -52.37 -27.84
CA ASN A 122 3.76 -52.52 -27.08
C ASN A 122 3.38 -54.00 -26.84
N THR A 123 2.79 -54.34 -25.69
CA THR A 123 1.47 -55.02 -25.57
C THR A 123 1.02 -55.25 -24.12
N SER A 124 -0.30 -55.33 -23.98
CA SER A 124 -1.14 -55.45 -22.79
C SER A 124 -1.13 -56.83 -22.10
N LYS A 125 -1.30 -56.86 -20.77
CA LYS A 125 -2.19 -57.79 -20.02
C LYS A 125 -2.21 -57.55 -18.50
N GLY A 126 -3.38 -57.15 -18.00
CA GLY A 126 -4.13 -57.80 -16.90
C GLY A 126 -3.52 -58.05 -15.51
N ARG A 127 -3.95 -57.21 -14.55
CA ARG A 127 -4.61 -57.56 -13.27
C ARG A 127 -3.80 -58.25 -12.16
N THR A 128 -3.51 -57.52 -11.06
CA THR A 128 -4.13 -57.81 -9.75
C THR A 128 -4.05 -56.63 -8.78
N THR A 129 -5.14 -56.46 -8.05
CA THR A 129 -5.47 -55.42 -7.08
C THR A 129 -4.78 -55.62 -5.73
N VAL A 130 -4.18 -54.56 -5.18
CA VAL A 130 -3.95 -54.42 -3.73
C VAL A 130 -4.64 -53.13 -3.28
N LYS A 131 -5.75 -53.28 -2.55
CA LYS A 131 -6.43 -52.20 -1.84
C LYS A 131 -5.54 -51.76 -0.67
N PHE A 132 -5.09 -50.50 -0.67
CA PHE A 132 -4.68 -49.84 0.57
C PHE A 132 -5.72 -48.77 0.92
N SER A 133 -6.29 -48.97 2.11
CA SER A 133 -7.35 -48.16 2.72
C SER A 133 -6.87 -46.73 2.94
N GLY A 134 -7.72 -45.76 2.59
CA GLY A 134 -7.44 -44.35 2.71
C GLY A 134 -7.25 -43.90 4.16
N LYS A 135 -6.19 -43.14 4.39
CA LYS A 135 -6.23 -42.03 5.34
C LYS A 135 -6.22 -40.75 4.50
N ASN A 136 -7.33 -40.02 4.56
CA ASN A 136 -7.38 -38.64 4.11
C ASN A 136 -6.41 -37.82 4.96
N GLU A 137 -5.17 -37.69 4.52
CA GLU A 137 -4.31 -36.60 4.94
C GLU A 137 -4.97 -35.31 4.45
N LYS A 138 -5.65 -34.62 5.38
CA LYS A 138 -6.03 -33.24 5.17
C LYS A 138 -4.73 -32.44 5.09
N ASN A 139 -4.28 -32.16 3.85
CA ASN A 139 -3.22 -31.20 3.60
C ASN A 139 -3.59 -29.88 4.29
N ARG A 140 -2.92 -29.58 5.41
CA ARG A 140 -3.10 -28.34 6.14
C ARG A 140 -2.38 -27.26 5.35
N PHE A 141 -3.17 -26.38 4.72
CA PHE A 141 -2.62 -25.26 3.96
C PHE A 141 -2.01 -24.19 4.90
N PRO A 142 -0.88 -23.53 4.52
CA PRO A 142 -0.15 -22.48 5.28
C PRO A 142 -0.95 -21.16 5.41
N ARG A 143 -0.88 -20.35 6.50
CA ARG A 143 -1.83 -19.18 6.70
C ARG A 143 -1.34 -17.92 7.48
N ALA A 144 -1.24 -16.71 6.88
CA ALA A 144 -0.99 -15.39 7.58
C ALA A 144 -1.93 -14.18 7.27
N ALA A 145 -2.54 -14.09 6.08
CA ALA A 145 -3.43 -12.97 5.73
C ALA A 145 -4.89 -13.22 6.16
N THR A 146 -5.71 -12.18 6.39
CA THR A 146 -7.14 -12.37 6.76
C THR A 146 -7.89 -13.23 5.75
N SER A 147 -8.61 -14.26 6.23
CA SER A 147 -9.50 -15.08 5.39
C SER A 147 -10.85 -14.42 5.14
N ARG A 148 -11.22 -13.48 6.02
CA ARG A 148 -12.50 -12.78 6.06
C ARG A 148 -12.62 -11.76 4.94
N THR A 149 -13.55 -11.98 4.02
CA THR A 149 -13.77 -11.09 2.88
C THR A 149 -14.31 -9.72 3.29
N GLU A 150 -15.02 -9.63 4.42
CA GLU A 150 -15.55 -8.38 4.96
C GLU A 150 -14.45 -7.42 5.43
N ARG A 151 -13.27 -7.97 5.76
CA ARG A 151 -12.08 -7.21 6.18
C ARG A 151 -11.20 -6.76 5.01
N ILE A 152 -11.49 -7.20 3.79
CA ILE A 152 -10.77 -6.74 2.60
C ILE A 152 -11.39 -5.42 2.15
N TRP A 153 -10.55 -4.40 1.94
CA TRP A 153 -11.03 -3.10 1.47
C TRP A 153 -11.61 -3.20 0.05
N PRO A 154 -12.86 -2.76 -0.19
CA PRO A 154 -13.49 -2.84 -1.50
C PRO A 154 -12.66 -2.17 -2.60
N GLY A 155 -12.31 -2.92 -3.63
CA GLY A 155 -11.48 -2.43 -4.74
C GLY A 155 -10.05 -2.06 -4.36
N GLY A 156 -9.59 -2.40 -3.16
CA GLY A 156 -8.27 -1.97 -2.65
C GLY A 156 -8.18 -0.48 -2.34
N VAL A 157 -9.31 0.20 -2.17
CA VAL A 157 -9.36 1.64 -1.88
C VAL A 157 -9.48 1.86 -0.37
N ILE A 158 -8.52 2.59 0.20
CA ILE A 158 -8.43 2.86 1.64
C ILE A 158 -8.49 4.38 1.85
N PRO A 159 -9.66 4.94 2.21
CA PRO A 159 -9.77 6.35 2.54
C PRO A 159 -9.03 6.66 3.86
N TYR A 160 -8.31 7.77 3.93
CA TYR A 160 -7.53 8.15 5.09
C TYR A 160 -7.75 9.59 5.53
N VAL A 161 -7.50 9.83 6.82
CA VAL A 161 -7.42 11.15 7.45
C VAL A 161 -6.16 11.19 8.33
N ILE A 162 -5.40 12.29 8.28
CA ILE A 162 -4.25 12.51 9.17
C ILE A 162 -4.65 13.52 10.25
N GLY A 163 -4.70 13.08 11.51
CA GLY A 163 -5.09 13.91 12.65
C GLY A 163 -4.25 15.18 12.81
N GLY A 164 -4.77 16.16 13.56
CA GLY A 164 -4.17 17.51 13.70
C GLY A 164 -2.77 17.52 14.35
N ASN A 165 -2.52 16.64 15.32
CA ASN A 165 -1.39 16.72 16.26
C ASN A 165 -0.04 16.20 15.71
N PHE A 166 0.14 16.17 14.39
CA PHE A 166 1.37 15.70 13.75
C PHE A 166 2.12 16.82 13.03
N THR A 167 3.45 16.78 13.12
CA THR A 167 4.36 17.69 12.42
C THR A 167 4.33 17.48 10.91
N GLY A 168 4.79 18.46 10.12
CA GLY A 168 4.90 18.34 8.66
C GLY A 168 5.73 17.14 8.22
N THR A 169 6.84 16.87 8.90
CA THR A 169 7.72 15.72 8.62
C THR A 169 7.03 14.38 8.88
N GLN A 170 6.27 14.26 9.99
CA GLN A 170 5.50 13.03 10.28
C GLN A 170 4.40 12.80 9.26
N ARG A 171 3.69 13.87 8.86
CA ARG A 171 2.67 13.81 7.81
C ARG A 171 3.27 13.34 6.48
N ALA A 172 4.44 13.85 6.11
CA ALA A 172 5.16 13.43 4.91
C ALA A 172 5.55 11.95 4.98
N MET A 173 6.06 11.49 6.13
CA MET A 173 6.43 10.09 6.36
C MET A 173 5.21 9.14 6.25
N PHE A 174 4.04 9.51 6.79
CA PHE A 174 2.82 8.73 6.59
C PHE A 174 2.43 8.62 5.11
N LYS A 175 2.52 9.73 4.38
CA LYS A 175 2.29 9.75 2.92
C LYS A 175 3.30 8.87 2.18
N GLN A 176 4.57 8.89 2.57
CA GLN A 176 5.62 8.04 2.00
C GLN A 176 5.34 6.54 2.25
N ALA A 177 4.94 6.17 3.47
CA ALA A 177 4.59 4.79 3.82
C ALA A 177 3.37 4.28 3.01
N MET A 178 2.36 5.14 2.82
CA MET A 178 1.23 4.82 1.92
C MET A 178 1.70 4.66 0.47
N ARG A 179 2.53 5.59 -0.06
CA ARG A 179 3.10 5.50 -1.41
C ARG A 179 3.92 4.22 -1.61
N HIS A 180 4.61 3.74 -0.59
CA HIS A 180 5.37 2.49 -0.63
C HIS A 180 4.45 1.28 -0.88
N TRP A 181 3.33 1.20 -0.18
CA TRP A 181 2.31 0.17 -0.43
C TRP A 181 1.68 0.29 -1.82
N GLU A 182 1.36 1.51 -2.28
CA GLU A 182 0.81 1.74 -3.62
C GLU A 182 1.77 1.37 -4.75
N LYS A 183 3.09 1.55 -4.54
CA LYS A 183 4.12 1.26 -5.54
C LYS A 183 4.19 -0.21 -5.89
N TYR A 184 4.13 -1.08 -4.87
CA TYR A 184 4.34 -2.52 -5.05
C TYR A 184 3.04 -3.33 -5.13
N THR A 185 1.91 -2.74 -4.78
CA THR A 185 0.60 -3.43 -4.77
C THR A 185 -0.44 -2.66 -5.58
N CYS A 186 -1.64 -3.21 -5.70
CA CYS A 186 -2.77 -2.49 -6.30
C CYS A 186 -3.65 -1.76 -5.28
N VAL A 187 -3.27 -1.75 -4.00
CA VAL A 187 -3.93 -0.96 -2.95
C VAL A 187 -3.68 0.53 -3.21
N THR A 188 -4.67 1.36 -2.88
CA THR A 188 -4.65 2.80 -3.10
C THR A 188 -5.17 3.53 -1.87
N PHE A 189 -4.50 4.62 -1.51
CA PHE A 189 -4.89 5.50 -0.42
C PHE A 189 -5.44 6.81 -0.98
N ILE A 190 -6.65 7.16 -0.57
CA ILE A 190 -7.32 8.39 -1.00
C ILE A 190 -7.62 9.27 0.21
N GLU A 191 -7.49 10.59 0.05
CA GLU A 191 -7.99 11.50 1.06
C GLU A 191 -9.50 11.36 1.14
N ARG A 192 -10.01 11.13 2.36
CA ARG A 192 -11.42 10.87 2.58
C ARG A 192 -12.28 12.07 2.19
N SER A 193 -13.38 11.82 1.48
CA SER A 193 -14.49 12.75 1.29
C SER A 193 -15.66 12.39 2.22
N ASP A 194 -16.51 11.49 1.77
CA ASP A 194 -17.80 11.10 2.33
C ASP A 194 -17.85 9.60 2.67
N GLU A 195 -16.74 8.88 2.52
CA GLU A 195 -16.70 7.46 2.80
C GLU A 195 -16.93 7.19 4.30
N GLU A 196 -17.77 6.18 4.57
CA GLU A 196 -18.12 5.78 5.92
C GLU A 196 -16.96 5.08 6.64
N SER A 197 -16.26 4.18 5.96
CA SER A 197 -15.12 3.42 6.49
C SER A 197 -13.81 4.04 6.04
N TYR A 198 -12.95 4.42 6.99
CA TYR A 198 -11.68 5.10 6.71
C TYR A 198 -10.69 4.92 7.85
N ILE A 199 -9.40 5.08 7.55
CA ILE A 199 -8.34 5.07 8.55
C ILE A 199 -8.05 6.47 9.07
N VAL A 200 -7.68 6.58 10.34
CA VAL A 200 -7.32 7.86 10.97
C VAL A 200 -6.00 7.72 11.70
N PHE A 201 -4.95 8.36 11.19
CA PHE A 201 -3.70 8.51 11.93
C PHE A 201 -3.97 9.36 13.17
N THR A 202 -3.74 8.79 14.35
CA THR A 202 -4.05 9.43 15.64
C THR A 202 -2.85 9.34 16.56
N TYR A 203 -2.43 10.47 17.12
CA TYR A 203 -1.38 10.47 18.14
C TYR A 203 -1.95 9.89 19.44
N ARG A 204 -1.33 8.82 19.96
CA ARG A 204 -1.70 8.26 21.27
C ARG A 204 -0.48 7.77 22.04
N PRO A 205 -0.44 7.97 23.37
CA PRO A 205 0.71 7.61 24.19
C PRO A 205 0.87 6.10 24.42
N CYS A 206 -0.13 5.27 24.09
CA CYS A 206 -0.09 3.82 24.30
C CYS A 206 1.01 3.13 23.47
N GLY A 207 1.31 3.61 22.26
CA GLY A 207 2.28 3.02 21.33
C GLY A 207 1.69 2.87 19.93
N CYS A 208 2.21 1.92 19.15
CA CYS A 208 1.73 1.57 17.81
C CYS A 208 0.71 0.44 17.84
N CYS A 209 -0.47 0.67 17.26
CA CYS A 209 -1.39 -0.41 16.94
C CYS A 209 -2.37 -0.01 15.85
N SER A 210 -2.92 -1.04 15.20
CA SER A 210 -3.89 -0.90 14.14
C SER A 210 -4.83 -2.11 14.11
N TYR A 211 -6.06 -1.89 13.65
CA TYR A 211 -7.01 -2.97 13.44
C TYR A 211 -6.64 -3.77 12.19
N VAL A 212 -6.77 -5.10 12.24
CA VAL A 212 -6.44 -5.95 11.08
C VAL A 212 -7.58 -5.97 10.07
N GLY A 213 -7.33 -5.34 8.92
CA GLY A 213 -8.26 -5.19 7.81
C GLY A 213 -9.24 -4.03 7.98
N ARG A 214 -10.25 -3.99 7.12
CA ARG A 214 -11.39 -3.08 7.20
C ARG A 214 -12.31 -3.51 8.33
N ARG A 215 -12.56 -2.61 9.29
CA ARG A 215 -13.55 -2.85 10.35
C ARG A 215 -15.00 -2.70 9.84
N GLY A 216 -15.23 -1.70 8.99
CA GLY A 216 -16.57 -1.26 8.62
C GLY A 216 -17.18 -0.27 9.62
N ASN A 217 -18.25 0.40 9.19
CA ASN A 217 -19.13 1.25 10.00
C ASN A 217 -18.37 2.32 10.81
N GLY A 218 -17.61 3.19 10.13
CA GLY A 218 -16.94 4.33 10.75
C GLY A 218 -15.40 4.30 10.73
N PRO A 219 -14.75 5.24 11.46
CA PRO A 219 -13.30 5.36 11.49
C PRO A 219 -12.62 4.22 12.24
N GLN A 220 -11.47 3.77 11.73
CA GLN A 220 -10.52 2.96 12.49
C GLN A 220 -9.21 3.74 12.71
N ALA A 221 -8.78 3.83 13.97
CA ALA A 221 -7.58 4.58 14.32
C ALA A 221 -6.32 3.74 14.06
N ILE A 222 -5.30 4.38 13.50
CA ILE A 222 -3.91 3.92 13.56
C ILE A 222 -3.24 4.74 14.67
N SER A 223 -2.86 4.06 15.74
CA SER A 223 -2.19 4.70 16.87
C SER A 223 -0.72 4.91 16.52
N ILE A 224 -0.25 6.16 16.54
CA ILE A 224 1.17 6.49 16.38
C ILE A 224 1.64 7.17 17.67
N GLY A 225 2.37 6.42 18.50
CA GLY A 225 2.92 6.90 19.76
C GLY A 225 4.33 7.48 19.67
N LYS A 226 4.96 7.65 20.83
CA LYS A 226 6.38 8.03 20.92
C LYS A 226 7.25 6.84 20.47
N ASN A 227 8.26 7.09 19.63
CA ASN A 227 9.15 6.08 19.00
C ASN A 227 8.50 5.21 17.91
N CYS A 228 7.31 5.61 17.46
CA CYS A 228 6.49 4.91 16.47
C CYS A 228 6.46 5.62 15.10
N ASP A 229 7.17 6.72 14.98
CA ASP A 229 7.17 7.62 13.82
C ASP A 229 8.32 7.32 12.85
N LYS A 230 8.78 6.06 12.81
CA LYS A 230 9.72 5.59 11.79
C LYS A 230 8.96 5.03 10.60
N PHE A 231 9.50 5.24 9.40
CA PHE A 231 8.90 4.79 8.15
C PHE A 231 8.45 3.32 8.17
N GLY A 232 9.34 2.37 8.49
CA GLY A 232 8.98 0.95 8.45
C GLY A 232 7.99 0.50 9.52
N ILE A 233 7.90 1.24 10.63
CA ILE A 233 6.86 1.02 11.64
C ILE A 233 5.49 1.39 11.07
N VAL A 234 5.40 2.53 10.38
CA VAL A 234 4.14 2.92 9.73
C VAL A 234 3.78 1.97 8.59
N VAL A 235 4.76 1.46 7.84
CA VAL A 235 4.53 0.40 6.83
C VAL A 235 3.96 -0.86 7.48
N HIS A 236 4.45 -1.28 8.65
CA HIS A 236 3.91 -2.39 9.44
C HIS A 236 2.45 -2.15 9.86
N GLU A 237 2.15 -0.98 10.44
CA GLU A 237 0.78 -0.64 10.85
C GLU A 237 -0.20 -0.59 9.67
N LEU A 238 0.27 -0.15 8.50
CA LEU A 238 -0.50 -0.22 7.26
C LEU A 238 -0.68 -1.67 6.77
N GLY A 239 0.25 -2.58 7.05
CA GLY A 239 0.08 -4.01 6.81
C GLY A 239 -1.10 -4.59 7.60
N HIS A 240 -1.27 -4.18 8.86
CA HIS A 240 -2.48 -4.50 9.62
C HIS A 240 -3.72 -3.93 8.94
N VAL A 241 -3.74 -2.66 8.55
CA VAL A 241 -4.89 -2.05 7.84
C VAL A 241 -5.29 -2.83 6.59
N ILE A 242 -4.30 -3.31 5.84
CA ILE A 242 -4.48 -4.07 4.59
C ILE A 242 -5.07 -5.46 4.87
N GLY A 243 -4.85 -6.01 6.06
CA GLY A 243 -5.44 -7.27 6.51
C GLY A 243 -4.44 -8.34 6.91
N PHE A 244 -3.20 -7.98 7.22
CA PHE A 244 -2.19 -8.93 7.69
C PHE A 244 -2.11 -8.99 9.21
N TRP A 245 -2.06 -10.21 9.73
CA TRP A 245 -1.64 -10.48 11.10
C TRP A 245 -0.12 -10.56 11.17
N HIS A 246 0.45 -10.68 12.36
CA HIS A 246 1.89 -10.91 12.49
C HIS A 246 2.28 -12.27 11.92
N GLU A 247 3.39 -12.34 11.20
CA GLU A 247 3.82 -13.56 10.50
C GLU A 247 4.10 -14.71 11.48
N HIS A 248 4.58 -14.42 12.69
CA HIS A 248 4.76 -15.44 13.74
C HIS A 248 3.45 -15.89 14.38
N THR A 249 2.28 -15.45 13.95
CA THR A 249 0.98 -15.93 14.45
C THR A 249 0.33 -16.95 13.50
N ARG A 250 1.00 -17.24 12.38
CA ARG A 250 0.55 -18.26 11.43
C ARG A 250 0.28 -19.62 12.10
N PRO A 251 -0.79 -20.36 11.72
CA PRO A 251 -1.06 -21.69 12.24
C PRO A 251 0.07 -22.70 12.01
N ASP A 252 0.79 -22.55 10.90
CA ASP A 252 1.95 -23.35 10.46
C ASP A 252 3.29 -22.86 11.00
N ARG A 253 3.34 -21.77 11.78
CA ARG A 253 4.61 -21.17 12.22
C ARG A 253 5.54 -22.14 12.93
N ASP A 254 5.02 -23.15 13.63
CA ASP A 254 5.84 -24.01 14.50
C ASP A 254 6.73 -24.96 13.67
N ASP A 255 6.47 -25.07 12.36
CA ASP A 255 7.35 -25.73 11.39
C ASP A 255 8.55 -24.83 11.00
N HIS A 256 8.51 -23.54 11.33
CA HIS A 256 9.44 -22.50 10.86
C HIS A 256 10.17 -21.77 11.99
N VAL A 257 9.52 -21.55 13.14
CA VAL A 257 10.06 -20.83 14.30
C VAL A 257 9.70 -21.55 15.60
N THR A 258 10.61 -21.50 16.56
CA THR A 258 10.37 -21.96 17.94
C THR A 258 10.10 -20.75 18.83
N ILE A 259 9.02 -20.80 19.60
CA ILE A 259 8.70 -19.79 20.62
C ILE A 259 9.28 -20.23 21.97
N ILE A 260 10.22 -19.45 22.50
CA ILE A 260 10.92 -19.70 23.78
C ILE A 260 10.13 -19.02 24.90
N ARG A 261 9.14 -19.73 25.44
CA ARG A 261 8.13 -19.16 26.36
C ARG A 261 8.73 -18.67 27.68
N GLU A 262 9.79 -19.31 28.15
CA GLU A 262 10.51 -18.96 29.37
C GLU A 262 11.17 -17.57 29.31
N ASN A 263 11.45 -17.08 28.11
CA ASN A 263 12.05 -15.77 27.88
C ASN A 263 11.02 -14.65 27.70
N ILE A 264 9.73 -14.97 27.55
CA ILE A 264 8.67 -13.98 27.35
C ILE A 264 8.36 -13.27 28.67
N GLN A 265 8.22 -11.94 28.63
CA GLN A 265 7.78 -11.13 29.78
C GLN A 265 6.43 -11.64 30.32
N PRO A 266 6.29 -11.81 31.65
CA PRO A 266 5.03 -12.28 32.24
C PRO A 266 3.84 -11.40 31.83
N GLY A 267 2.77 -12.02 31.30
CA GLY A 267 1.57 -11.34 30.83
C GLY A 267 1.59 -10.96 29.34
N GLN A 268 2.71 -11.19 28.63
CA GLN A 268 2.86 -10.90 27.19
C GLN A 268 2.77 -12.15 26.31
N GLU A 269 2.46 -13.32 26.88
CA GLU A 269 2.41 -14.60 26.17
C GLU A 269 1.31 -14.66 25.11
N TYR A 270 0.26 -13.84 25.26
CA TYR A 270 -0.87 -13.81 24.34
C TYR A 270 -0.48 -13.30 22.94
N ASN A 271 0.54 -12.42 22.83
CA ASN A 271 1.07 -11.93 21.54
C ASN A 271 1.70 -13.06 20.71
N PHE A 272 2.02 -14.18 21.34
CA PHE A 272 2.59 -15.36 20.70
C PHE A 272 1.54 -16.46 20.52
N LEU A 273 0.25 -16.17 20.63
CA LEU A 273 -0.78 -17.14 20.25
C LEU A 273 -0.86 -17.27 18.73
N LYS A 274 -1.14 -18.49 18.26
CA LYS A 274 -1.41 -18.72 16.85
C LYS A 274 -2.85 -18.31 16.55
N MET A 275 -3.06 -17.81 15.35
CA MET A 275 -4.39 -17.53 14.85
C MET A 275 -5.15 -18.83 14.57
N GLU A 276 -6.46 -18.79 14.74
CA GLU A 276 -7.32 -19.92 14.41
C GLU A 276 -7.35 -20.14 12.88
N PRO A 277 -7.31 -21.40 12.39
CA PRO A 277 -7.23 -21.67 10.95
C PRO A 277 -8.38 -21.11 10.11
N GLY A 278 -9.52 -20.77 10.71
CA GLY A 278 -10.67 -20.14 10.04
C GLY A 278 -10.50 -18.64 9.79
N GLU A 279 -9.62 -17.96 10.51
CA GLU A 279 -9.43 -16.50 10.48
C GLU A 279 -8.37 -16.04 9.47
N VAL A 280 -7.58 -16.98 8.93
CA VAL A 280 -6.35 -16.68 8.18
C VAL A 280 -6.20 -17.56 6.92
N ASN A 281 -5.57 -17.03 5.87
CA ASN A 281 -5.26 -17.68 4.60
C ASN A 281 -3.94 -17.13 4.00
N SER A 282 -2.93 -17.97 3.73
CA SER A 282 -1.65 -17.48 3.14
C SER A 282 -1.69 -17.35 1.63
N LEU A 283 -2.78 -17.78 0.97
CA LEU A 283 -2.92 -17.70 -0.48
C LEU A 283 -1.81 -18.49 -1.23
N GLY A 284 -1.31 -19.55 -0.59
CA GLY A 284 -0.24 -20.41 -1.12
C GLY A 284 1.18 -19.81 -1.02
N GLU A 285 1.37 -18.71 -0.29
CA GLU A 285 2.71 -18.15 -0.02
C GLU A 285 3.42 -18.89 1.12
N PRO A 286 4.76 -19.10 1.02
CA PRO A 286 5.57 -19.71 2.07
C PRO A 286 5.62 -18.84 3.33
N TYR A 287 6.19 -19.36 4.43
CA TYR A 287 6.50 -18.56 5.61
C TYR A 287 7.61 -17.56 5.29
N ASP A 288 7.38 -16.28 5.59
CA ASP A 288 8.27 -15.19 5.20
C ASP A 288 8.99 -14.57 6.39
N PHE A 289 10.23 -15.04 6.64
CA PHE A 289 11.08 -14.50 7.70
C PHE A 289 11.44 -13.02 7.50
N ASP A 290 11.45 -12.53 6.25
CA ASP A 290 11.79 -11.14 5.89
C ASP A 290 10.56 -10.22 5.93
N SER A 291 9.36 -10.75 6.24
CA SER A 291 8.12 -9.98 6.29
C SER A 291 8.23 -8.79 7.24
N ILE A 292 7.72 -7.63 6.80
CA ILE A 292 7.58 -6.45 7.67
C ILE A 292 6.67 -6.76 8.88
N MET A 293 5.79 -7.77 8.76
CA MET A 293 4.86 -8.21 9.80
C MET A 293 5.47 -9.23 10.76
N HIS A 294 6.72 -9.65 10.57
CA HIS A 294 7.40 -10.58 11.47
C HIS A 294 7.99 -9.84 12.68
N TYR A 295 7.86 -10.42 13.88
CA TYR A 295 8.53 -9.91 15.08
C TYR A 295 10.05 -10.11 15.04
N ALA A 296 10.77 -9.28 15.80
CA ALA A 296 12.20 -9.48 16.03
C ALA A 296 12.43 -10.65 16.99
N ARG A 297 13.69 -11.11 17.04
CA ARG A 297 14.09 -12.29 17.84
C ARG A 297 13.83 -12.14 19.34
N ASN A 298 13.88 -10.93 19.88
CA ASN A 298 13.79 -10.61 21.30
C ASN A 298 12.55 -9.75 21.65
N THR A 299 11.56 -9.66 20.75
CA THR A 299 10.32 -8.94 21.02
C THR A 299 9.64 -9.49 22.28
N PHE A 300 9.22 -8.61 23.19
CA PHE A 300 8.68 -8.94 24.53
C PHE A 300 9.57 -9.86 25.38
N SER A 301 10.88 -9.80 25.20
CA SER A 301 11.82 -10.59 26.00
C SER A 301 12.06 -10.01 27.39
N ARG A 302 12.31 -10.89 28.38
CA ARG A 302 12.77 -10.52 29.73
C ARG A 302 14.17 -9.92 29.75
N GLY A 303 14.96 -10.14 28.69
CA GLY A 303 16.33 -9.64 28.60
C GLY A 303 16.75 -9.41 27.15
N MET A 304 17.59 -8.40 26.94
CA MET A 304 17.99 -7.97 25.59
C MET A 304 18.65 -9.08 24.76
N PHE A 305 19.37 -9.99 25.42
CA PHE A 305 20.10 -11.11 24.81
C PHE A 305 19.34 -12.45 24.87
N LEU A 306 18.07 -12.43 25.30
CA LEU A 306 17.24 -13.61 25.38
C LEU A 306 16.27 -13.61 24.20
N ASP A 307 16.43 -14.57 23.30
CA ASP A 307 15.51 -14.74 22.17
C ASP A 307 14.15 -15.28 22.68
N THR A 308 13.05 -14.69 22.21
CA THR A 308 11.68 -15.20 22.37
C THR A 308 11.22 -15.95 21.12
N ILE A 309 11.74 -15.59 19.94
CA ILE A 309 11.48 -16.26 18.67
C ILE A 309 12.79 -16.73 18.06
N LEU A 310 12.88 -18.02 17.78
CA LEU A 310 14.08 -18.63 17.23
C LEU A 310 13.77 -19.32 15.89
N PRO A 311 14.23 -18.78 14.75
CA PRO A 311 14.03 -19.41 13.45
C PRO A 311 14.70 -20.77 13.31
N SER A 312 14.04 -21.69 12.62
CA SER A 312 14.62 -22.95 12.15
C SER A 312 15.78 -22.67 11.20
N ARG A 313 16.74 -23.59 11.15
CA ARG A 313 17.88 -23.48 10.23
C ARG A 313 17.45 -23.79 8.81
N ASP A 314 17.99 -23.06 7.84
CA ASP A 314 17.83 -23.35 6.41
C ASP A 314 18.67 -24.56 5.98
N ASP A 315 18.59 -24.91 4.69
CA ASP A 315 19.34 -26.03 4.10
C ASP A 315 20.86 -25.87 4.23
N ASN A 316 21.35 -24.65 4.39
CA ASN A 316 22.77 -24.32 4.60
C ASN A 316 23.15 -24.29 6.09
N GLY A 317 22.21 -24.58 7.00
CA GLY A 317 22.41 -24.56 8.44
C GLY A 317 22.42 -23.15 9.07
N ILE A 318 22.11 -22.12 8.29
CA ILE A 318 22.07 -20.71 8.68
C ILE A 318 20.66 -20.37 9.17
N ARG A 319 20.56 -19.53 10.22
CA ARG A 319 19.27 -19.03 10.67
C ARG A 319 18.94 -17.73 9.93
N PRO A 320 17.76 -17.62 9.30
CA PRO A 320 17.35 -16.37 8.66
C PRO A 320 17.19 -15.25 9.70
N SER A 321 17.46 -14.01 9.28
CA SER A 321 17.15 -12.82 10.05
C SER A 321 15.64 -12.57 10.08
N ILE A 322 15.13 -12.07 11.21
CA ILE A 322 13.71 -11.76 11.40
C ILE A 322 13.56 -10.38 12.05
N GLY A 323 12.45 -9.70 11.77
CA GLY A 323 12.09 -8.45 12.45
C GLY A 323 12.49 -7.17 11.74
N GLN A 324 12.92 -7.22 10.47
CA GLN A 324 13.29 -6.02 9.73
C GLN A 324 12.15 -4.99 9.69
N ARG A 325 12.49 -3.71 9.77
CA ARG A 325 11.55 -2.57 9.70
C ARG A 325 12.01 -1.53 8.67
N THR A 326 12.38 -2.00 7.49
CA THR A 326 12.94 -1.14 6.42
C THR A 326 12.01 -1.04 5.22
N ARG A 327 11.42 -2.15 4.77
CA ARG A 327 10.60 -2.21 3.55
C ARG A 327 9.68 -3.42 3.55
N LEU A 328 8.74 -3.45 2.61
CA LEU A 328 7.98 -4.66 2.29
C LEU A 328 8.91 -5.72 1.69
N SER A 329 8.78 -6.95 2.17
CA SER A 329 9.47 -8.10 1.61
C SER A 329 8.84 -8.51 0.26
N LYS A 330 9.50 -9.41 -0.46
CA LYS A 330 8.89 -10.02 -1.67
C LYS A 330 7.63 -10.82 -1.33
N GLY A 331 7.60 -11.49 -0.17
CA GLY A 331 6.44 -12.26 0.29
C GLY A 331 5.26 -11.38 0.65
N ASP A 332 5.49 -10.28 1.37
CA ASP A 332 4.46 -9.27 1.69
C ASP A 332 3.76 -8.77 0.42
N ILE A 333 4.57 -8.41 -0.59
CA ILE A 333 4.10 -7.91 -1.87
C ILE A 333 3.29 -8.97 -2.62
N ALA A 334 3.83 -10.19 -2.74
CA ALA A 334 3.16 -11.29 -3.44
C ALA A 334 1.83 -11.65 -2.78
N GLN A 335 1.82 -11.77 -1.45
CA GLN A 335 0.62 -12.09 -0.68
C GLN A 335 -0.43 -10.98 -0.78
N ALA A 336 -0.02 -9.71 -0.72
CA ALA A 336 -0.95 -8.58 -0.86
C ALA A 336 -1.56 -8.53 -2.26
N ARG A 337 -0.75 -8.80 -3.30
CA ARG A 337 -1.23 -8.85 -4.69
C ARG A 337 -2.26 -9.96 -4.90
N LYS A 338 -2.07 -11.12 -4.27
CA LYS A 338 -3.06 -12.21 -4.28
C LYS A 338 -4.31 -11.83 -3.49
N LEU A 339 -4.17 -11.23 -2.30
CA LEU A 339 -5.29 -10.86 -1.43
C LEU A 339 -6.25 -9.88 -2.11
N TYR A 340 -5.69 -8.86 -2.78
CA TYR A 340 -6.45 -7.83 -3.48
C TYR A 340 -6.70 -8.13 -4.97
N ARG A 341 -6.33 -9.32 -5.45
CA ARG A 341 -6.49 -9.76 -6.85
C ARG A 341 -5.97 -8.73 -7.84
N CYS A 342 -4.75 -8.26 -7.61
CA CYS A 342 -4.14 -7.24 -8.44
C CYS A 342 -3.99 -7.71 -9.90
N PRO A 343 -4.11 -6.80 -10.88
CA PRO A 343 -3.89 -7.11 -12.28
C PRO A 343 -2.51 -7.74 -12.53
N ALA A 344 -2.45 -8.64 -13.51
CA ALA A 344 -1.22 -9.35 -13.87
C ALA A 344 -0.16 -8.42 -14.48
N CYS A 345 -0.59 -7.30 -15.06
CA CYS A 345 0.26 -6.31 -15.70
C CYS A 345 -0.17 -4.88 -15.37
N GLY A 346 0.71 -3.94 -15.69
CA GLY A 346 0.62 -2.56 -15.23
C GLY A 346 1.30 -2.37 -13.88
N GLU A 347 1.50 -1.12 -13.51
CA GLU A 347 2.26 -0.72 -12.33
C GLU A 347 1.87 0.68 -11.86
N THR A 348 2.30 1.03 -10.65
CA THR A 348 2.16 2.37 -10.12
C THR A 348 3.43 3.16 -10.41
N LEU A 349 3.31 4.18 -11.26
CA LEU A 349 4.37 5.07 -11.72
C LEU A 349 4.39 6.33 -10.86
N GLN A 350 5.47 6.55 -10.12
CA GLN A 350 5.58 7.64 -9.14
C GLN A 350 6.64 8.69 -9.49
N GLU A 351 7.39 8.48 -10.57
CA GLU A 351 8.42 9.41 -11.03
C GLU A 351 7.80 10.61 -11.75
N SER A 352 8.53 11.73 -11.80
CA SER A 352 8.09 12.95 -12.50
C SER A 352 7.97 12.80 -14.02
N THR A 353 8.61 11.79 -14.60
CA THR A 353 8.58 11.50 -16.03
C THR A 353 8.72 9.99 -16.18
N GLY A 354 8.02 9.39 -17.15
CA GLY A 354 8.20 7.98 -17.41
C GLY A 354 7.59 7.55 -18.72
N ASN A 355 7.92 6.34 -19.15
CA ASN A 355 7.31 5.69 -20.29
C ASN A 355 6.77 4.33 -19.87
N PHE A 356 5.73 3.88 -20.56
CA PHE A 356 5.16 2.56 -20.35
C PHE A 356 4.50 2.08 -21.65
N SER A 357 4.38 0.76 -21.78
CA SER A 357 3.81 0.13 -22.97
C SER A 357 2.96 -1.07 -22.60
N SER A 358 2.09 -1.49 -23.53
CA SER A 358 1.38 -2.76 -23.40
C SER A 358 2.35 -3.94 -23.32
N PRO A 359 1.98 -5.05 -22.65
CA PRO A 359 2.80 -6.25 -22.60
C PRO A 359 3.16 -6.75 -24.00
N GLY A 360 4.40 -7.18 -24.20
CA GLY A 360 4.85 -7.72 -25.49
C GLY A 360 5.09 -6.70 -26.60
N PHE A 361 4.84 -5.40 -26.37
CA PHE A 361 5.15 -4.35 -27.34
C PHE A 361 6.64 -4.37 -27.75
N PRO A 362 6.98 -4.23 -29.05
CA PRO A 362 6.12 -4.00 -30.21
C PRO A 362 5.61 -5.27 -30.93
N ASN A 363 5.84 -6.45 -30.36
CA ASN A 363 5.52 -7.74 -30.98
C ASN A 363 4.04 -8.14 -30.86
N GLY A 364 3.22 -7.31 -30.21
CA GLY A 364 1.80 -7.57 -29.94
C GLY A 364 1.51 -7.98 -28.51
N TYR A 365 0.32 -7.62 -28.04
CA TYR A 365 -0.15 -7.94 -26.69
C TYR A 365 -0.89 -9.28 -26.66
N PRO A 366 -0.86 -10.02 -25.53
CA PRO A 366 -1.65 -11.24 -25.38
C PRO A 366 -3.15 -10.95 -25.43
N SER A 367 -3.95 -11.88 -25.97
CA SER A 367 -5.41 -11.79 -25.88
C SER A 367 -5.90 -11.85 -24.42
N TYR A 368 -7.07 -11.26 -24.16
CA TYR A 368 -7.67 -11.23 -22.81
C TYR A 368 -6.80 -10.55 -21.73
N THR A 369 -5.89 -9.68 -22.15
CA THR A 369 -5.02 -8.92 -21.24
C THR A 369 -5.82 -7.87 -20.47
N HIS A 370 -5.52 -7.72 -19.18
CA HIS A 370 -6.04 -6.63 -18.35
C HIS A 370 -4.90 -6.01 -17.55
N CYS A 371 -4.50 -4.80 -17.94
CA CYS A 371 -3.44 -4.04 -17.27
C CYS A 371 -3.99 -2.74 -16.71
N ILE A 372 -3.48 -2.32 -15.57
CA ILE A 372 -3.81 -1.04 -14.96
C ILE A 372 -2.52 -0.32 -14.60
N TRP A 373 -2.30 0.86 -15.17
CA TRP A 373 -1.26 1.79 -14.74
C TRP A 373 -1.88 2.90 -13.91
N ARG A 374 -1.16 3.29 -12.86
CA ARG A 374 -1.53 4.40 -12.00
C ARG A 374 -0.37 5.36 -11.92
N ILE A 375 -0.57 6.60 -12.35
CA ILE A 375 0.44 7.63 -12.26
C ILE A 375 0.12 8.48 -11.04
N SER A 376 1.08 8.63 -10.13
CA SER A 376 0.96 9.40 -8.88
C SER A 376 2.21 10.26 -8.68
N VAL A 377 2.10 11.51 -9.10
CA VAL A 377 3.17 12.51 -9.00
C VAL A 377 3.00 13.33 -7.72
N THR A 378 3.81 14.38 -7.55
CA THR A 378 3.78 15.18 -6.33
C THR A 378 2.45 15.93 -6.22
N PRO A 379 1.81 15.99 -5.04
CA PRO A 379 0.59 16.77 -4.87
C PRO A 379 0.76 18.22 -5.35
N GLY A 380 -0.17 18.69 -6.20
CA GLY A 380 -0.11 20.01 -6.83
C GLY A 380 0.58 20.04 -8.20
N GLU A 381 1.20 18.95 -8.64
CA GLU A 381 1.56 18.74 -10.05
C GLU A 381 0.37 18.19 -10.85
N LYS A 382 0.41 18.37 -12.16
CA LYS A 382 -0.51 17.75 -13.13
C LYS A 382 0.26 16.81 -14.03
N ILE A 383 -0.42 15.80 -14.55
CA ILE A 383 0.16 14.77 -15.41
C ILE A 383 -0.27 15.06 -16.83
N VAL A 384 0.71 15.21 -17.72
CA VAL A 384 0.52 15.26 -19.17
C VAL A 384 0.88 13.90 -19.74
N LEU A 385 -0.06 13.25 -20.42
CA LEU A 385 0.09 11.93 -21.03
C LEU A 385 0.04 12.06 -22.55
N ASN A 386 1.04 11.47 -23.21
CA ASN A 386 1.15 11.44 -24.66
C ASN A 386 1.37 9.99 -25.16
N PHE A 387 0.52 9.52 -26.06
CA PHE A 387 0.69 8.23 -26.72
C PHE A 387 1.61 8.39 -27.93
N THR A 388 2.76 7.73 -27.92
CA THR A 388 3.72 7.79 -29.04
C THR A 388 3.37 6.82 -30.15
N THR A 389 2.77 5.68 -29.80
CA THR A 389 2.34 4.64 -30.74
C THR A 389 1.08 3.95 -30.22
N MET A 390 0.15 3.62 -31.11
CA MET A 390 -1.04 2.84 -30.78
C MET A 390 -1.44 2.00 -31.99
N ASP A 391 -1.68 0.72 -31.76
CA ASP A 391 -2.19 -0.25 -32.72
C ASP A 391 -2.97 -1.32 -31.94
N LEU A 392 -4.25 -1.03 -31.71
CA LEU A 392 -5.20 -1.90 -31.03
C LEU A 392 -6.27 -2.38 -32.01
N TYR A 393 -6.89 -3.52 -31.72
CA TYR A 393 -8.01 -3.99 -32.52
C TYR A 393 -9.13 -2.95 -32.56
N LYS A 394 -9.46 -2.47 -33.77
CA LYS A 394 -10.46 -1.43 -33.98
C LYS A 394 -11.86 -2.02 -33.96
N SER A 395 -12.71 -1.47 -33.11
CA SER A 395 -14.13 -1.83 -33.04
C SER A 395 -15.02 -0.61 -32.87
N SER A 396 -16.30 -0.74 -33.20
CA SER A 396 -17.29 0.30 -32.87
C SER A 396 -17.28 0.55 -31.35
N LEU A 397 -17.23 1.82 -30.95
CA LEU A 397 -17.20 2.28 -29.56
C LEU A 397 -16.11 1.63 -28.67
N CYS A 398 -15.06 1.06 -29.27
CA CYS A 398 -13.97 0.39 -28.55
C CYS A 398 -14.44 -0.70 -27.56
N TRP A 399 -15.47 -1.47 -27.92
CA TRP A 399 -16.02 -2.53 -27.08
C TRP A 399 -15.07 -3.69 -26.77
N TYR A 400 -14.16 -4.03 -27.69
CA TYR A 400 -13.26 -5.18 -27.50
C TYR A 400 -11.96 -4.78 -26.81
N ASP A 401 -11.04 -4.20 -27.59
CA ASP A 401 -9.74 -3.77 -27.12
C ASP A 401 -9.75 -2.26 -26.95
N TYR A 402 -9.38 -1.76 -25.77
CA TYR A 402 -9.41 -0.34 -25.49
C TYR A 402 -8.39 0.08 -24.44
N ILE A 403 -7.98 1.33 -24.54
CA ILE A 403 -7.33 2.07 -23.45
C ILE A 403 -8.32 3.08 -22.92
N GLU A 404 -8.53 3.07 -21.60
CA GLU A 404 -9.36 4.02 -20.89
C GLU A 404 -8.48 4.87 -19.97
N VAL A 405 -8.57 6.19 -20.09
CA VAL A 405 -7.80 7.16 -19.29
C VAL A 405 -8.76 7.95 -18.43
N ARG A 406 -8.50 8.04 -17.12
CA ARG A 406 -9.34 8.73 -16.13
C ARG A 406 -8.53 9.73 -15.31
N ASP A 407 -9.20 10.83 -14.96
CA ASP A 407 -8.66 11.92 -14.16
C ASP A 407 -8.78 11.61 -12.66
N GLY A 408 -7.69 11.15 -12.05
CA GLY A 408 -7.66 10.66 -10.68
C GLY A 408 -7.11 9.23 -10.60
N TYR A 409 -7.37 8.53 -9.50
CA TYR A 409 -6.57 7.35 -9.13
C TYR A 409 -7.33 6.02 -9.06
N TRP A 410 -8.58 6.01 -9.51
CA TRP A 410 -9.46 4.85 -9.36
C TRP A 410 -10.50 4.75 -10.48
N ARG A 411 -11.17 3.60 -10.58
CA ARG A 411 -12.04 3.27 -11.72
C ARG A 411 -13.25 4.20 -11.88
N LYS A 412 -13.78 4.83 -10.82
CA LYS A 412 -14.91 5.78 -10.98
C LYS A 412 -14.47 7.24 -11.09
N SER A 413 -13.17 7.51 -11.20
CA SER A 413 -12.68 8.83 -11.58
C SER A 413 -13.29 9.32 -12.90
N PRO A 414 -13.45 10.64 -13.10
CA PRO A 414 -13.92 11.22 -14.36
C PRO A 414 -13.18 10.67 -15.58
N LEU A 415 -13.91 10.35 -16.63
CA LEU A 415 -13.35 9.80 -17.87
C LEU A 415 -12.73 10.93 -18.72
N LEU A 416 -11.44 10.81 -19.04
CA LEU A 416 -10.77 11.69 -20.01
C LEU A 416 -10.97 11.18 -21.43
N GLY A 417 -10.94 9.87 -21.63
CA GLY A 417 -11.25 9.27 -22.92
C GLY A 417 -11.07 7.76 -22.98
N ARG A 418 -11.65 7.17 -24.02
CA ARG A 418 -11.54 5.74 -24.35
C ARG A 418 -11.14 5.61 -25.81
N PHE A 419 -10.06 4.87 -26.07
CA PHE A 419 -9.38 4.84 -27.36
C PHE A 419 -9.11 3.40 -27.83
N CYS A 420 -9.16 3.19 -29.14
CA CYS A 420 -8.84 1.93 -29.82
C CYS A 420 -8.49 2.20 -31.29
N GLY A 421 -7.98 1.19 -32.00
CA GLY A 421 -7.46 1.34 -33.36
C GLY A 421 -6.02 1.84 -33.38
N ASP A 422 -5.69 2.55 -34.45
CA ASP A 422 -4.35 3.04 -34.81
C ASP A 422 -4.21 4.57 -34.75
N LYS A 423 -5.33 5.29 -34.57
CA LYS A 423 -5.34 6.75 -34.48
C LYS A 423 -4.93 7.22 -33.08
N LEU A 424 -3.78 7.88 -32.97
CA LEU A 424 -3.33 8.48 -31.71
C LEU A 424 -4.34 9.52 -31.17
N PRO A 425 -4.65 9.49 -29.86
CA PRO A 425 -5.43 10.53 -29.22
C PRO A 425 -4.64 11.84 -29.11
N GLU A 426 -5.35 12.94 -28.88
CA GLU A 426 -4.70 14.20 -28.47
C GLU A 426 -4.06 14.05 -27.08
N VAL A 427 -3.11 14.94 -26.78
CA VAL A 427 -2.41 14.97 -25.49
C VAL A 427 -3.43 15.16 -24.36
N LEU A 428 -3.39 14.28 -23.37
CA LEU A 428 -4.31 14.29 -22.24
C LEU A 428 -3.63 14.92 -21.02
N ALA A 429 -4.35 15.74 -20.27
CA ALA A 429 -3.88 16.33 -19.03
C ALA A 429 -4.84 16.01 -17.88
N SER A 430 -4.31 15.65 -16.71
CA SER A 430 -5.10 15.54 -15.49
C SER A 430 -5.40 16.91 -14.87
N SER A 431 -6.43 16.97 -14.03
CA SER A 431 -6.71 18.15 -13.21
C SER A 431 -5.81 18.23 -11.97
N ASP A 432 -5.30 17.10 -11.50
CA ASP A 432 -4.48 16.95 -10.28
C ASP A 432 -3.34 15.92 -10.51
N SER A 433 -2.63 15.59 -9.44
CA SER A 433 -1.42 14.76 -9.34
C SER A 433 -1.62 13.26 -9.56
N ARG A 434 -2.81 12.82 -10.00
CA ARG A 434 -3.15 11.40 -10.13
C ARG A 434 -3.87 11.10 -11.44
N MET A 435 -3.46 10.04 -12.13
CA MET A 435 -4.08 9.57 -13.38
C MET A 435 -4.19 8.04 -13.39
N TRP A 436 -5.31 7.51 -13.86
CA TRP A 436 -5.59 6.08 -13.92
C TRP A 436 -5.80 5.65 -15.36
N ILE A 437 -5.12 4.56 -15.75
CA ILE A 437 -5.07 4.08 -17.13
C ILE A 437 -5.35 2.58 -17.11
N GLU A 438 -6.38 2.15 -17.82
CA GLU A 438 -6.72 0.73 -17.98
C GLU A 438 -6.62 0.34 -19.44
N PHE A 439 -5.82 -0.70 -19.70
CA PHE A 439 -5.85 -1.40 -20.97
C PHE A 439 -6.56 -2.73 -20.77
N ARG A 440 -7.57 -2.96 -21.62
CA ARG A 440 -8.28 -4.24 -21.64
C ARG A 440 -8.35 -4.73 -23.06
N SER A 441 -7.91 -5.97 -23.25
CA SER A 441 -8.15 -6.75 -24.46
C SER A 441 -9.19 -7.83 -24.18
N SER A 442 -10.06 -8.09 -25.15
CA SER A 442 -11.07 -9.15 -25.07
C SER A 442 -11.31 -9.88 -26.38
N SER A 443 -10.61 -9.51 -27.46
CA SER A 443 -10.62 -10.23 -28.73
C SER A 443 -9.44 -11.19 -28.86
N ASN A 444 -9.61 -12.20 -29.73
CA ASN A 444 -8.51 -13.04 -30.21
C ASN A 444 -7.66 -12.35 -31.27
N TRP A 445 -8.19 -11.28 -31.88
CA TRP A 445 -7.49 -10.41 -32.79
C TRP A 445 -6.74 -9.37 -31.97
N VAL A 446 -5.42 -9.31 -32.13
CA VAL A 446 -4.53 -8.42 -31.38
C VAL A 446 -3.75 -7.55 -32.36
N GLY A 447 -3.51 -6.29 -31.98
CA GLY A 447 -2.57 -5.40 -32.67
C GLY A 447 -1.18 -5.44 -32.04
N LYS A 448 -0.28 -4.55 -32.47
CA LYS A 448 1.07 -4.42 -31.87
C LYS A 448 1.06 -3.87 -30.45
N GLY A 449 -0.02 -3.19 -30.04
CA GLY A 449 -0.16 -2.59 -28.73
C GLY A 449 0.07 -1.09 -28.72
N PHE A 450 0.50 -0.54 -27.60
CA PHE A 450 0.72 0.89 -27.45
C PHE A 450 1.98 1.20 -26.63
N ALA A 451 2.48 2.42 -26.81
CA ALA A 451 3.49 3.01 -25.95
C ALA A 451 3.09 4.46 -25.65
N ALA A 452 3.33 4.88 -24.42
CA ALA A 452 3.01 6.21 -23.93
C ALA A 452 4.13 6.75 -23.06
N ILE A 453 4.22 8.08 -23.03
CA ILE A 453 5.15 8.84 -22.20
C ILE A 453 4.31 9.83 -21.39
N TYR A 454 4.67 10.01 -20.13
CA TYR A 454 4.03 11.00 -19.27
C TYR A 454 5.08 11.93 -18.65
N GLU A 455 4.65 13.15 -18.34
CA GLU A 455 5.41 14.14 -17.61
C GLU A 455 4.56 14.83 -16.55
N ALA A 456 5.14 15.04 -15.38
CA ALA A 456 4.64 15.88 -14.31
C ALA A 456 5.01 17.34 -14.59
N ILE A 457 3.98 18.18 -14.71
CA ILE A 457 4.10 19.61 -14.83
C ILE A 457 3.64 20.27 -13.51
N CYS A 458 4.35 21.30 -13.07
CA CYS A 458 4.03 22.04 -11.85
C CYS A 458 3.51 23.44 -12.18
N GLY A 459 2.78 24.04 -11.24
CA GLY A 459 2.20 25.37 -11.40
C GLY A 459 0.77 25.34 -11.96
N GLY A 460 0.33 26.50 -12.45
CA GLY A 460 -1.02 26.74 -12.96
C GLY A 460 -1.87 27.64 -12.07
N GLU A 461 -3.16 27.72 -12.38
CA GLU A 461 -4.09 28.59 -11.67
C GLU A 461 -4.83 27.84 -10.54
N ILE A 462 -4.86 28.43 -9.35
CA ILE A 462 -5.59 27.91 -8.18
C ILE A 462 -6.75 28.85 -7.88
N HIS A 463 -7.97 28.31 -7.98
CA HIS A 463 -9.24 29.01 -7.70
C HIS A 463 -9.97 28.35 -6.50
N LYS A 464 -9.23 28.06 -5.43
CA LYS A 464 -9.75 27.40 -4.22
C LYS A 464 -9.62 28.34 -3.02
N ASN A 465 -10.56 28.24 -2.06
CA ASN A 465 -10.53 29.04 -0.83
C ASN A 465 -9.37 28.65 0.11
N GLU A 466 -8.91 27.39 0.02
CA GLU A 466 -7.77 26.86 0.74
C GLU A 466 -7.11 25.74 -0.08
N GLY A 467 -5.83 25.45 0.19
CA GLY A 467 -5.09 24.41 -0.51
C GLY A 467 -3.64 24.32 -0.05
N GLN A 468 -2.90 23.38 -0.63
CA GLN A 468 -1.47 23.22 -0.41
C GLN A 468 -0.76 23.23 -1.75
N ILE A 469 0.38 23.93 -1.81
CA ILE A 469 1.33 23.87 -2.92
C ILE A 469 2.62 23.20 -2.41
N GLN A 470 3.23 22.39 -3.26
CA GLN A 470 4.45 21.66 -2.93
C GLN A 470 5.43 21.79 -4.10
N SER A 471 6.73 21.82 -3.78
CA SER A 471 7.77 21.71 -4.80
C SER A 471 7.70 20.35 -5.48
N PRO A 472 8.13 20.23 -6.75
CA PRO A 472 8.24 18.94 -7.41
C PRO A 472 9.01 17.94 -6.56
N ASN A 473 8.57 16.70 -6.56
CA ASN A 473 9.16 15.55 -5.88
C ASN A 473 9.11 15.57 -4.33
N TYR A 474 8.53 16.59 -3.70
CA TYR A 474 8.42 16.66 -2.23
C TYR A 474 7.80 15.37 -1.62
N PRO A 475 8.38 14.80 -0.54
CA PRO A 475 9.44 15.35 0.31
C PRO A 475 10.88 15.10 -0.18
N ASP A 476 11.06 14.44 -1.32
CA ASP A 476 12.37 14.20 -1.91
C ASP A 476 12.86 15.42 -2.71
N ASP A 477 14.16 15.46 -3.03
CA ASP A 477 14.78 16.59 -3.74
C ASP A 477 14.15 16.81 -5.13
N TYR A 478 13.88 18.08 -5.44
CA TYR A 478 13.40 18.47 -6.76
C TYR A 478 14.54 18.39 -7.80
N ARG A 479 14.20 18.03 -9.04
CA ARG A 479 15.19 18.00 -10.14
C ARG A 479 15.59 19.42 -10.54
N PRO A 480 16.87 19.66 -10.90
CA PRO A 480 17.32 20.98 -11.35
C PRO A 480 16.60 21.43 -12.63
N MET A 481 16.51 22.75 -12.83
CA MET A 481 15.91 23.40 -14.01
C MET A 481 14.38 23.26 -14.18
N LYS A 482 13.64 22.91 -13.13
CA LYS A 482 12.17 23.00 -13.11
C LYS A 482 11.74 24.42 -12.70
N GLU A 483 10.91 25.07 -13.52
CA GLU A 483 10.26 26.33 -13.19
C GLU A 483 8.77 26.09 -12.94
N CYS A 484 8.30 26.45 -11.73
CA CYS A 484 6.91 26.27 -11.32
C CYS A 484 6.29 27.62 -10.98
N VAL A 485 5.24 28.00 -11.70
CA VAL A 485 4.52 29.27 -11.48
C VAL A 485 3.09 28.97 -11.04
N TRP A 486 2.76 29.31 -9.80
CA TRP A 486 1.39 29.20 -9.27
C TRP A 486 0.72 30.57 -9.25
N LYS A 487 -0.46 30.68 -9.86
CA LYS A 487 -1.29 31.87 -9.84
C LYS A 487 -2.52 31.62 -8.96
N ILE A 488 -2.50 32.15 -7.75
CA ILE A 488 -3.57 31.96 -6.76
C ILE A 488 -4.57 33.11 -6.91
N THR A 489 -5.83 32.77 -7.19
CA THR A 489 -6.92 33.74 -7.34
C THR A 489 -8.01 33.41 -6.32
N VAL A 490 -8.49 34.42 -5.60
CA VAL A 490 -9.58 34.31 -4.61
C VAL A 490 -10.71 35.28 -4.97
N SER A 491 -11.92 35.02 -4.48
CA SER A 491 -13.08 35.88 -4.69
C SER A 491 -12.85 37.31 -4.22
N GLU A 492 -13.57 38.27 -4.81
CA GLU A 492 -13.53 39.67 -4.40
C GLU A 492 -13.79 39.80 -2.88
N ASN A 493 -12.97 40.63 -2.22
CA ASN A 493 -12.90 40.85 -0.76
C ASN A 493 -12.11 39.83 0.09
N TYR A 494 -11.46 38.85 -0.53
CA TYR A 494 -10.52 37.96 0.17
C TYR A 494 -9.07 38.30 -0.15
N ASN A 495 -8.16 38.03 0.81
CA ASN A 495 -6.71 38.15 0.62
C ASN A 495 -6.08 36.76 0.60
N VAL A 496 -4.99 36.61 -0.17
CA VAL A 496 -4.19 35.37 -0.18
C VAL A 496 -3.22 35.39 0.99
N GLY A 497 -3.32 34.41 1.89
CA GLY A 497 -2.34 34.15 2.94
C GLY A 497 -1.53 32.90 2.62
N LEU A 498 -0.21 32.95 2.79
CA LEU A 498 0.68 31.81 2.61
C LEU A 498 1.37 31.47 3.94
N THR A 499 1.52 30.18 4.23
CA THR A 499 2.25 29.69 5.40
C THR A 499 3.10 28.51 4.98
N PHE A 500 4.40 28.59 5.26
CA PHE A 500 5.35 27.52 4.92
C PHE A 500 5.33 26.46 6.02
N GLN A 501 4.96 25.24 5.65
CA GLN A 501 4.98 24.09 6.57
C GLN A 501 6.35 23.37 6.58
N ALA A 502 7.08 23.47 5.46
CA ALA A 502 8.45 22.99 5.29
C ALA A 502 9.12 23.89 4.23
N PHE A 503 10.38 24.26 4.43
CA PHE A 503 11.14 25.10 3.50
C PHE A 503 12.65 24.80 3.63
N GLU A 504 13.24 24.31 2.54
CA GLU A 504 14.67 23.99 2.39
C GLU A 504 15.02 24.28 0.92
N VAL A 505 16.06 25.09 0.68
CA VAL A 505 16.51 25.53 -0.66
C VAL A 505 18.01 25.40 -0.76
#